data_AF-A0A8D8EY58-F1
#
_entry.id   AF-A0A8D8EY58-F1
#
_cell.length_a   1.000
_cell.length_b   1.000
_cell.length_c   1.000
_cell.angle_alpha   90.00
_cell.angle_beta   90.00
_cell.angle_gamma   90.00
#
_symmetry.space_group_name_H-M   'P 1'
#
loop_
_entity.id
_entity.type
_entity.pdbx_description
1 polymer ?
#
loop_
_entity_poly.entity_id
_entity_poly.type
_entity_poly.pdbx_seq_one_letter_code
_entity_poly.pdbx_strand_id
1 'polypeptide(L)'
;NHKPFTYTLDVMSEFKGKGVVRVFLGPKFDKFLDLEYYRKFFVEIDQYLVDLIVGKNTFVRNSRDFFWSVKDRTMYTDLYKKIMTSFEGKDKFILDMSEAHCGFPDRLILPKGWPSGLAMQFYFIITPYTTTTEGVKDLSFFDKYFSCGVGTGLRYFDTLPMGFPFDREIDFTYWYTKNMLFKDVFIYHTDEIKY
;
A
#
# COMPACT_ATOMS: atom_id res chain seq x y z
N ASN A 1 5.75 -6.86 -14.31
CA ASN A 1 4.36 -6.97 -13.83
C ASN A 1 4.25 -8.17 -12.90
N HIS A 2 3.19 -8.26 -12.10
CA HIS A 2 2.92 -9.37 -11.19
C HIS A 2 1.47 -9.88 -11.36
N LYS A 3 1.21 -11.09 -10.84
CA LYS A 3 -0.17 -11.59 -10.71
C LYS A 3 -0.84 -10.92 -9.51
N PRO A 4 -2.14 -10.60 -9.56
CA PRO A 4 -2.87 -10.11 -8.39
C PRO A 4 -2.78 -11.13 -7.26
N PHE A 5 -2.62 -10.64 -6.04
CA PHE A 5 -2.59 -11.48 -4.85
C PHE A 5 -3.48 -10.89 -3.77
N THR A 6 -3.87 -11.73 -2.81
CA THR A 6 -4.70 -11.34 -1.67
C THR A 6 -4.04 -11.90 -0.42
N TYR A 7 -4.04 -11.12 0.66
CA TYR A 7 -3.72 -11.63 1.97
C TYR A 7 -4.93 -11.52 2.90
N THR A 8 -4.95 -12.39 3.91
CA THR A 8 -5.95 -12.40 4.96
C THR A 8 -5.26 -12.23 6.29
N LEU A 9 -5.66 -11.21 7.05
CA LEU A 9 -5.20 -10.97 8.42
C LEU A 9 -6.29 -11.35 9.40
N ASP A 10 -6.01 -12.33 10.25
CA ASP A 10 -6.84 -12.65 11.40
C ASP A 10 -6.28 -11.93 12.63
N VAL A 11 -7.09 -11.07 13.24
CA VAL A 11 -6.67 -10.16 14.31
C VAL A 11 -7.59 -10.32 15.51
N MET A 12 -7.00 -10.60 16.66
CA MET A 12 -7.70 -10.55 17.94
C MET A 12 -7.54 -9.17 18.55
N SER A 13 -8.65 -8.45 18.76
CA SER A 13 -8.63 -7.11 19.33
C SER A 13 -9.29 -7.09 20.70
N GLU A 14 -8.67 -6.42 21.66
CA GLU A 14 -9.28 -6.09 22.96
C GLU A 14 -10.05 -4.76 22.90
N PHE A 15 -9.93 -4.03 21.77
CA PHE A 15 -10.48 -2.70 21.58
C PHE A 15 -11.50 -2.67 20.45
N LYS A 16 -12.54 -1.87 20.62
CA LYS A 16 -13.48 -1.47 19.57
C LYS A 16 -13.11 -0.08 19.07
N GLY A 17 -12.97 0.09 17.75
CA GLY A 17 -12.64 1.39 17.18
C GLY A 17 -12.00 1.29 15.81
N LYS A 18 -11.36 2.36 15.34
CA LYS A 18 -10.64 2.39 14.07
C LYS A 18 -9.17 2.09 14.28
N GLY A 19 -8.62 1.23 13.43
CA GLY A 19 -7.19 0.95 13.32
C GLY A 19 -6.67 1.29 11.94
N VAL A 20 -5.37 1.48 11.83
CA VAL A 20 -4.64 1.66 10.58
C VAL A 20 -3.75 0.43 10.42
N VAL A 21 -3.97 -0.34 9.36
CA VAL A 21 -3.06 -1.43 8.98
C VAL A 21 -2.00 -0.84 8.07
N ARG A 22 -0.72 -1.08 8.39
CA ARG A 22 0.42 -0.76 7.53
C ARG A 22 1.10 -2.05 7.10
N VAL A 23 1.45 -2.13 5.83
CA VAL A 23 2.07 -3.30 5.22
C VAL A 23 3.37 -2.90 4.57
N PHE A 24 4.43 -3.55 5.00
CA PHE A 24 5.76 -3.39 4.42
C PHE A 24 6.21 -4.69 3.78
N LEU A 25 7.07 -4.58 2.79
CA LEU A 25 7.77 -5.70 2.18
C LEU A 25 9.28 -5.44 2.25
N GLY A 26 10.01 -6.42 2.76
CA GLY A 26 11.47 -6.34 2.91
C GLY A 26 12.16 -7.67 2.70
N PRO A 27 13.50 -7.68 2.62
CA PRO A 27 14.28 -8.90 2.51
C PRO A 27 14.07 -9.79 3.73
N LYS A 28 14.08 -11.11 3.52
CA LYS A 28 14.05 -12.06 4.64
C LYS A 28 15.34 -11.95 5.47
N PHE A 29 15.19 -11.93 6.78
CA PHE A 29 16.29 -12.08 7.74
C PHE A 29 16.06 -13.30 8.65
N ASP A 30 17.16 -13.90 9.11
CA ASP A 30 17.09 -15.12 9.94
C ASP A 30 17.08 -14.80 11.44
N LYS A 31 17.83 -13.79 11.88
CA LYS A 31 17.87 -13.38 13.28
C LYS A 31 17.12 -12.07 13.45
N PHE A 32 16.28 -12.00 14.47
CA PHE A 32 15.49 -10.80 14.76
C PHE A 32 16.36 -9.55 14.97
N LEU A 33 17.55 -9.71 15.56
CA LEU A 33 18.51 -8.62 15.77
C LEU A 33 19.04 -8.02 14.45
N ASP A 34 19.01 -8.77 13.34
CA ASP A 34 19.43 -8.25 12.04
C ASP A 34 18.45 -7.20 11.49
N LEU A 35 17.24 -7.12 12.06
CA LEU A 35 16.22 -6.16 11.64
C LEU A 35 16.72 -4.71 11.69
N GLU A 36 17.61 -4.34 12.61
CA GLU A 36 18.15 -2.98 12.65
C GLU A 36 18.94 -2.64 11.38
N TYR A 37 19.69 -3.60 10.84
CA TYR A 37 20.36 -3.43 9.56
C TYR A 37 19.36 -3.44 8.39
N TYR A 38 18.36 -4.32 8.47
CA TYR A 38 17.42 -4.54 7.38
C TYR A 38 16.26 -3.53 7.31
N ARG A 39 15.98 -2.77 8.37
CA ARG A 39 14.82 -1.85 8.47
C ARG A 39 14.71 -0.88 7.31
N LYS A 40 15.86 -0.38 6.83
CA LYS A 40 15.94 0.56 5.69
C LYS A 40 15.55 -0.04 4.34
N PHE A 41 15.46 -1.36 4.24
CA PHE A 41 15.05 -2.08 3.02
C PHE A 41 13.58 -2.48 3.04
N PHE A 42 12.85 -2.23 4.13
CA PHE A 42 11.41 -2.43 4.18
C PHE A 42 10.70 -1.23 3.52
N VAL A 43 9.92 -1.52 2.48
CA VAL A 43 9.15 -0.51 1.73
C VAL A 43 7.67 -0.67 2.07
N GLU A 44 7.01 0.42 2.42
CA GLU A 44 5.55 0.44 2.64
C GLU A 44 4.85 0.26 1.29
N ILE A 45 4.04 -0.80 1.18
CA ILE A 45 3.31 -1.14 -0.04
C ILE A 45 1.81 -0.90 0.11
N ASP A 46 1.29 -0.92 1.34
CA ASP A 46 -0.12 -0.64 1.61
C ASP A 46 -0.33 -0.01 2.99
N GLN A 47 -1.38 0.80 3.09
CA GLN A 47 -1.85 1.45 4.30
C GLN A 47 -3.36 1.67 4.17
N TYR A 48 -4.16 1.19 5.13
CA TYR A 48 -5.62 1.32 5.05
C TYR A 48 -6.29 1.28 6.43
N LEU A 49 -7.49 1.84 6.49
CA LEU A 49 -8.34 1.84 7.68
C LEU A 49 -9.09 0.53 7.83
N VAL A 50 -9.20 0.09 9.08
CA VAL A 50 -10.04 -1.04 9.49
C VAL A 50 -10.91 -0.65 10.67
N ASP A 51 -12.13 -1.16 10.69
CA ASP A 51 -12.99 -1.10 11.87
C ASP A 51 -12.78 -2.38 12.70
N LEU A 52 -12.30 -2.21 13.92
CA LEU A 52 -12.03 -3.28 14.88
C LEU A 52 -13.24 -3.46 15.81
N ILE A 53 -13.64 -4.71 15.98
CA ILE A 53 -14.53 -5.16 17.06
C ILE A 53 -13.73 -5.91 18.11
N VAL A 54 -14.24 -5.95 19.35
CA VAL A 54 -13.65 -6.78 20.41
C VAL A 54 -13.80 -8.25 20.02
N GLY A 55 -12.71 -9.03 20.15
CA GLY A 55 -12.64 -10.42 19.73
C GLY A 55 -12.01 -10.58 18.36
N LYS A 56 -12.52 -11.54 17.57
CA LYS A 56 -11.94 -11.93 16.28
C LYS A 56 -12.36 -10.99 15.16
N ASN A 57 -11.39 -10.51 14.39
CA ASN A 57 -11.56 -9.73 13.18
C ASN A 57 -10.82 -10.46 12.04
N THR A 58 -11.37 -10.41 10.83
CA THR A 58 -10.73 -10.96 9.64
C THR A 58 -10.74 -9.91 8.54
N PHE A 59 -9.55 -9.51 8.08
CA PHE A 59 -9.37 -8.51 7.03
C PHE A 59 -8.83 -9.17 5.77
N VAL A 60 -9.53 -9.02 4.66
CA VAL A 60 -9.10 -9.52 3.35
C VAL A 60 -8.73 -8.32 2.49
N ARG A 61 -7.52 -8.32 1.92
CA ARG A 61 -7.01 -7.20 1.12
C ARG A 61 -6.39 -7.70 -0.18
N ASN A 62 -6.87 -7.17 -1.31
CA ASN A 62 -6.32 -7.46 -2.62
C ASN A 62 -5.22 -6.45 -2.98
N SER A 63 -4.20 -6.90 -3.70
CA SER A 63 -3.09 -6.07 -4.15
C SER A 63 -3.52 -4.87 -5.01
N ARG A 64 -4.63 -5.01 -5.74
CA ARG A 64 -5.18 -3.93 -6.59
C ARG A 64 -5.81 -2.78 -5.82
N ASP A 65 -6.08 -2.97 -4.54
CA ASP A 65 -6.70 -1.95 -3.70
C ASP A 65 -5.66 -1.14 -2.92
N PHE A 66 -4.37 -1.42 -3.09
CA PHE A 66 -3.30 -0.79 -2.33
C PHE A 66 -3.30 0.73 -2.50
N PHE A 67 -3.20 1.47 -1.38
CA PHE A 67 -3.49 2.91 -1.35
C PHE A 67 -2.56 3.77 -2.21
N TRP A 68 -1.36 3.27 -2.52
CA TRP A 68 -0.35 4.00 -3.27
C TRP A 68 -0.18 3.48 -4.71
N SER A 69 -0.78 2.34 -5.07
CA SER A 69 -0.67 1.78 -6.43
C SER A 69 -1.62 2.46 -7.42
N VAL A 70 -1.13 2.72 -8.64
CA VAL A 70 -1.93 3.22 -9.76
C VAL A 70 -1.78 2.31 -10.97
N LYS A 71 -2.87 2.17 -11.73
CA LYS A 71 -2.91 1.39 -12.97
C LYS A 71 -2.14 2.09 -14.07
N ASP A 72 -1.88 1.33 -15.12
CA ASP A 72 -1.31 1.87 -16.36
C ASP A 72 -2.25 2.90 -16.99
N ARG A 73 -1.65 3.88 -17.65
CA ARG A 73 -2.37 4.98 -18.27
C ARG A 73 -2.98 4.59 -19.59
N THR A 74 -4.15 5.15 -19.88
CA THR A 74 -4.67 5.23 -21.25
C THR A 74 -3.64 5.97 -22.12
N MET A 75 -3.23 5.34 -23.23
CA MET A 75 -2.29 5.93 -24.16
C MET A 75 -2.93 7.13 -24.87
N TYR A 76 -2.12 8.14 -25.22
CA TYR A 76 -2.59 9.36 -25.87
C TYR A 76 -3.45 9.09 -27.12
N THR A 77 -3.04 8.12 -27.95
CA THR A 77 -3.77 7.75 -29.17
C THR A 77 -5.17 7.23 -28.90
N ASP A 78 -5.33 6.42 -27.84
CA ASP A 78 -6.62 5.85 -27.44
C ASP A 78 -7.51 6.94 -26.83
N LEU A 79 -6.93 7.80 -26.00
CA LEU A 79 -7.63 8.95 -25.44
C LEU A 79 -8.10 9.91 -26.54
N TYR A 80 -7.23 10.26 -27.48
CA TYR A 80 -7.55 11.12 -28.62
C TYR A 80 -8.68 10.51 -29.47
N LYS A 81 -8.58 9.22 -29.78
CA LYS A 81 -9.63 8.51 -30.52
C LYS A 81 -10.98 8.58 -29.80
N LYS A 82 -11.02 8.30 -28.49
CA LYS A 82 -12.24 8.41 -27.67
C LYS A 82 -12.84 9.82 -27.69
N ILE A 83 -11.99 10.85 -27.57
CA ILE A 83 -12.44 12.25 -27.61
C ILE A 83 -13.05 12.58 -28.97
N MET A 84 -12.38 12.22 -30.07
CA MET A 84 -12.85 12.53 -31.42
C MET A 84 -14.13 11.78 -31.78
N THR A 85 -14.26 10.49 -31.45
CA THR A 85 -15.51 9.75 -31.71
C THR A 85 -16.67 10.30 -30.89
N SER A 86 -16.42 10.77 -29.66
CA SER A 86 -17.44 11.44 -28.87
C SER A 86 -17.80 12.83 -29.36
N PHE A 87 -16.84 13.59 -29.86
CA PHE A 87 -17.08 14.89 -30.47
C PHE A 87 -17.97 14.78 -31.71
N GLU A 88 -17.78 13.73 -32.52
CA GLU A 88 -18.61 13.41 -33.69
C GLU A 88 -20.00 12.85 -33.33
N GLY A 89 -20.31 12.67 -32.04
CA GLY A 89 -21.58 12.12 -31.57
C GLY A 89 -21.75 10.62 -31.76
N LYS A 90 -20.68 9.89 -32.08
CA LYS A 90 -20.71 8.43 -32.28
C LYS A 90 -20.69 7.65 -30.96
N ASP A 91 -19.97 8.16 -29.96
CA ASP A 91 -19.82 7.53 -28.64
C ASP A 91 -20.01 8.55 -27.50
N LYS A 92 -20.35 8.09 -26.29
CA LYS A 92 -20.35 8.95 -25.10
C LYS A 92 -18.96 9.00 -24.45
N PHE A 93 -18.43 10.20 -24.21
CA PHE A 93 -17.18 10.35 -23.48
C PHE A 93 -17.41 10.07 -21.99
N ILE A 94 -16.68 9.12 -21.43
CA ILE A 94 -16.69 8.81 -20.00
C ILE A 94 -15.33 9.23 -19.43
N LEU A 95 -15.34 10.18 -18.50
CA LEU A 95 -14.14 10.57 -17.77
C LEU A 95 -13.80 9.48 -16.75
N ASP A 96 -12.75 8.72 -17.02
CA ASP A 96 -12.24 7.71 -16.09
C ASP A 96 -11.29 8.35 -15.07
N MET A 97 -11.80 8.60 -13.86
CA MET A 97 -11.02 9.13 -12.75
C MET A 97 -10.25 8.02 -12.00
N SER A 98 -10.33 6.75 -12.40
CA SER A 98 -9.60 5.66 -11.74
C SER A 98 -8.09 5.68 -12.03
N GLU A 99 -7.67 6.38 -13.09
CA GLU A 99 -6.27 6.65 -13.40
C GLU A 99 -5.76 7.89 -12.63
N ALA A 100 -5.62 7.79 -11.30
CA ALA A 100 -5.08 8.89 -10.49
C ALA A 100 -3.68 9.31 -10.99
N HIS A 101 -3.43 10.59 -11.27
CA HIS A 101 -2.19 11.14 -11.87
C HIS A 101 -0.92 10.89 -11.06
N CYS A 102 -1.06 10.52 -9.79
CA CYS A 102 0.05 10.35 -8.87
C CYS A 102 -0.07 9.05 -8.07
N GLY A 103 1.00 8.25 -8.06
CA GLY A 103 1.09 6.98 -7.34
C GLY A 103 2.19 6.08 -7.91
N PHE A 104 2.50 4.98 -7.24
CA PHE A 104 3.46 3.99 -7.73
C PHE A 104 2.81 3.08 -8.77
N PRO A 105 3.51 2.72 -9.85
CA PRO A 105 2.98 1.77 -10.82
C PRO A 105 2.65 0.43 -10.16
N ASP A 106 1.39 0.00 -10.21
CA ASP A 106 0.90 -1.28 -9.66
C ASP A 106 1.78 -2.44 -10.13
N ARG A 107 2.11 -2.47 -11.43
CA ARG A 107 2.96 -3.49 -12.05
C ARG A 107 4.38 -3.63 -11.50
N LEU A 108 4.83 -2.71 -10.64
CA LEU A 108 6.15 -2.70 -10.00
C LEU A 108 6.08 -2.90 -8.48
N ILE A 109 4.89 -3.11 -7.88
CA ILE A 109 4.70 -3.17 -6.42
C ILE A 109 5.52 -4.27 -5.75
N LEU A 110 5.83 -5.34 -6.49
CA LEU A 110 6.72 -6.40 -6.05
C LEU A 110 8.09 -6.25 -6.75
N PRO A 111 9.20 -6.52 -6.06
CA PRO A 111 10.49 -6.67 -6.72
C PRO A 111 10.42 -7.83 -7.73
N LYS A 112 11.31 -7.81 -8.73
CA LYS A 112 11.31 -8.78 -9.84
C LYS A 112 11.26 -10.24 -9.37
N GLY A 113 11.94 -10.55 -8.26
CA GLY A 113 12.12 -11.92 -7.78
C GLY A 113 13.11 -12.71 -8.64
N TRP A 114 13.28 -13.99 -8.30
CA TRP A 114 14.14 -14.94 -9.02
C TRP A 114 13.33 -16.14 -9.49
N PRO A 115 13.73 -16.85 -10.56
CA PRO A 115 13.08 -18.11 -10.93
C PRO A 115 13.11 -19.15 -9.80
N SER A 116 14.18 -19.16 -9.00
CA SER A 116 14.32 -20.02 -7.82
C SER A 116 13.52 -19.53 -6.59
N GLY A 117 12.86 -18.38 -6.69
CA GLY A 117 12.22 -17.70 -5.56
C GLY A 117 13.17 -16.75 -4.84
N LEU A 118 12.79 -15.49 -4.74
CA LEU A 118 13.43 -14.50 -3.88
C LEU A 118 12.75 -14.52 -2.51
N ALA A 119 13.51 -14.84 -1.46
CA ALA A 119 13.00 -14.86 -0.10
C ALA A 119 12.80 -13.43 0.43
N MET A 120 11.58 -13.12 0.82
CA MET A 120 11.14 -11.82 1.33
C MET A 120 10.25 -12.03 2.55
N GLN A 121 9.93 -10.95 3.25
CA GLN A 121 9.01 -10.95 4.38
C GLN A 121 8.03 -9.80 4.23
N PHE A 122 6.74 -10.11 4.37
CA PHE A 122 5.77 -9.08 4.71
C PHE A 122 5.89 -8.75 6.19
N TYR A 123 5.78 -7.47 6.49
CA TYR A 123 5.63 -6.97 7.84
C TYR A 123 4.30 -6.22 7.94
N PHE A 124 3.49 -6.59 8.92
CA PHE A 124 2.22 -5.98 9.21
C PHE A 124 2.28 -5.35 10.59
N ILE A 125 1.75 -4.14 10.71
CA ILE A 125 1.50 -3.50 12.00
C ILE A 125 0.13 -2.82 11.99
N ILE A 126 -0.57 -2.91 13.11
CA ILE A 126 -1.85 -2.22 13.31
C ILE A 126 -1.68 -1.13 14.37
N THR A 127 -1.89 0.12 14.00
CA THR A 127 -1.82 1.28 14.90
C THR A 127 -3.20 1.87 15.15
N PRO A 128 -3.42 2.56 16.27
CA PRO A 128 -4.67 3.27 16.50
C PRO A 128 -4.85 4.38 15.46
N TYR A 129 -6.07 4.57 14.99
CA TYR A 129 -6.42 5.71 14.16
C TYR A 129 -6.49 6.98 15.00
N THR A 130 -5.60 7.93 14.74
CA THR A 130 -5.56 9.23 15.42
C THR A 130 -5.78 10.32 14.37
N THR A 131 -7.04 10.70 14.15
CA THR A 131 -7.38 11.76 13.19
C THR A 131 -6.62 13.05 13.45
N THR A 132 -6.02 13.62 12.41
CA THR A 132 -5.52 15.00 12.35
C THR A 132 -6.58 16.00 11.86
N THR A 133 -7.85 15.59 11.71
CA THR A 133 -8.90 16.44 11.15
C THR A 133 -9.20 17.71 11.96
N GLU A 134 -8.62 17.88 13.15
CA GLU A 134 -8.67 19.15 13.87
C GLU A 134 -7.82 20.26 13.20
N GLY A 135 -6.89 19.93 12.30
CA GLY A 135 -5.98 20.89 11.66
C GLY A 135 -6.26 21.24 10.19
N VAL A 136 -6.94 20.38 9.42
CA VAL A 136 -7.16 20.64 7.99
C VAL A 136 -8.58 21.10 7.71
N LYS A 137 -8.78 22.42 7.86
CA LYS A 137 -10.07 23.08 7.65
C LYS A 137 -10.41 23.36 6.17
N ASP A 138 -9.52 23.03 5.24
CA ASP A 138 -9.76 23.25 3.82
C ASP A 138 -9.22 22.12 2.95
N LEU A 139 -10.09 21.16 2.63
CA LEU A 139 -9.81 20.03 1.73
C LEU A 139 -9.96 20.42 0.24
N SER A 140 -10.32 21.67 -0.06
CA SER A 140 -10.62 22.10 -1.44
C SER A 140 -9.43 21.97 -2.42
N PHE A 141 -8.21 21.93 -1.91
CA PHE A 141 -6.98 21.82 -2.73
C PHE A 141 -6.44 20.38 -2.87
N PHE A 142 -7.00 19.40 -2.17
CA PHE A 142 -6.51 18.02 -2.23
C PHE A 142 -7.52 17.10 -2.93
N ASP A 143 -7.21 16.80 -4.19
CA ASP A 143 -7.82 15.71 -4.91
C ASP A 143 -6.78 14.59 -5.12
N LYS A 144 -7.05 13.42 -4.53
CA LYS A 144 -6.21 12.21 -4.65
C LYS A 144 -6.00 11.76 -6.09
N TYR A 145 -6.89 12.16 -7.01
CA TYR A 145 -6.78 11.85 -8.43
C TYR A 145 -5.78 12.77 -9.15
N PHE A 146 -5.55 13.99 -8.67
CA PHE A 146 -4.65 14.96 -9.32
C PHE A 146 -3.32 15.12 -8.59
N SER A 147 -3.27 14.90 -7.27
CA SER A 147 -2.08 15.11 -6.44
C SER A 147 -1.81 13.94 -5.50
N CYS A 148 -0.53 13.66 -5.23
CA CYS A 148 -0.15 12.69 -4.22
C CYS A 148 -0.33 13.20 -2.78
N GLY A 149 -0.69 14.46 -2.55
CA GLY A 149 -0.86 15.02 -1.20
C GLY A 149 0.42 15.02 -0.36
N VAL A 150 1.58 14.89 -1.00
CA VAL A 150 2.88 14.94 -0.34
C VAL A 150 3.07 16.35 0.23
N GLY A 151 3.38 16.44 1.52
CA GLY A 151 3.55 17.71 2.23
C GLY A 151 2.26 18.31 2.82
N THR A 152 1.06 17.78 2.49
CA THR A 152 -0.21 18.28 3.07
C THR A 152 -0.64 17.51 4.32
N GLY A 153 -0.07 16.32 4.55
CA GLY A 153 -0.49 15.40 5.62
C GLY A 153 -1.82 14.69 5.37
N LEU A 154 -2.54 15.06 4.30
CA LEU A 154 -3.90 14.60 3.99
C LEU A 154 -4.00 13.17 3.46
N ARG A 155 -2.85 12.58 3.12
CA ARG A 155 -2.78 11.20 2.64
C ARG A 155 -2.75 10.17 3.77
N TYR A 156 -2.48 10.60 5.00
CA TYR A 156 -2.19 9.70 6.10
C TYR A 156 -3.37 9.64 7.08
N PHE A 157 -3.56 8.46 7.64
CA PHE A 157 -4.63 8.19 8.61
C PHE A 157 -4.24 8.55 10.04
N ASP A 158 -3.00 8.95 10.28
CA ASP A 158 -2.46 9.24 11.61
C ASP A 158 -1.34 10.31 11.53
N THR A 159 -0.80 10.66 12.69
CA THR A 159 0.32 11.62 12.85
C THR A 159 1.69 10.94 12.86
N LEU A 160 1.76 9.63 12.57
CA LEU A 160 3.01 8.90 12.68
C LEU A 160 3.97 9.33 11.56
N PRO A 161 5.29 9.33 11.82
CA PRO A 161 6.29 9.66 10.80
C PRO A 161 6.16 8.76 9.56
N MET A 162 6.55 9.30 8.40
CA MET A 162 6.69 8.49 7.19
C MET A 162 7.71 7.38 7.44
N GLY A 163 7.36 6.14 7.10
CA GLY A 163 8.20 4.97 7.33
C GLY A 163 8.11 4.39 8.74
N PHE A 164 7.24 4.90 9.62
CA PHE A 164 6.97 4.27 10.91
C PHE A 164 6.58 2.78 10.74
N PRO A 165 7.15 1.84 11.52
CA PRO A 165 8.02 2.03 12.68
C PRO A 165 9.53 1.89 12.38
N PHE A 166 9.93 1.88 11.11
CA PHE A 166 11.33 1.71 10.69
C PHE A 166 12.10 3.03 10.51
N ASP A 167 11.44 4.16 10.79
CA ASP A 167 12.00 5.52 10.71
C ASP A 167 13.12 5.77 11.72
N ARG A 168 13.16 5.01 12.82
CA ARG A 168 14.12 5.16 13.93
C ARG A 168 14.97 3.90 14.12
N GLU A 169 16.05 4.07 14.87
CA GLU A 169 16.84 2.95 15.39
C GLU A 169 15.99 2.08 16.31
N ILE A 170 16.18 0.77 16.22
CA ILE A 170 15.42 -0.25 16.92
C ILE A 170 16.14 -0.61 18.21
N ASP A 171 15.50 -0.31 19.34
CA ASP A 171 15.86 -0.90 20.63
C ASP A 171 15.04 -2.18 20.86
N PHE A 172 15.71 -3.32 20.69
CA PHE A 172 15.09 -4.63 20.80
C PHE A 172 14.55 -4.97 22.19
N THR A 173 14.85 -4.19 23.23
CA THR A 173 14.31 -4.42 24.57
C THR A 173 12.81 -4.14 24.66
N TYR A 174 12.28 -3.23 23.84
CA TYR A 174 10.86 -2.85 23.87
C TYR A 174 10.19 -2.72 22.50
N TRP A 175 10.94 -2.84 21.40
CA TRP A 175 10.38 -2.61 20.06
C TRP A 175 9.28 -3.60 19.67
N TYR A 176 9.42 -4.87 20.04
CA TYR A 176 8.45 -5.90 19.64
C TYR A 176 7.15 -5.80 20.43
N THR A 177 6.03 -5.68 19.71
CA THR A 177 4.69 -5.58 20.29
C THR A 177 3.70 -6.58 19.66
N LYS A 178 2.60 -6.86 20.34
CA LYS A 178 1.61 -7.89 19.93
C LYS A 178 0.83 -7.56 18.65
N ASN A 179 0.85 -6.29 18.24
CA ASN A 179 0.19 -5.77 17.04
C ASN A 179 1.11 -5.79 15.80
N MET A 180 2.26 -6.45 15.88
CA MET A 180 3.22 -6.64 14.79
C MET A 180 3.22 -8.09 14.32
N LEU A 181 3.42 -8.31 13.02
CA LEU A 181 3.54 -9.65 12.43
C LEU A 181 4.51 -9.64 11.25
N PHE A 182 5.50 -10.53 11.27
CA PHE A 182 6.32 -10.87 10.11
C PHE A 182 5.81 -12.16 9.46
N LYS A 183 5.76 -12.19 8.13
CA LYS A 183 5.37 -13.37 7.35
C LYS A 183 6.31 -13.58 6.17
N ASP A 184 7.08 -14.66 6.23
CA ASP A 184 7.93 -15.12 5.14
C ASP A 184 7.11 -15.43 3.89
N VAL A 185 7.63 -14.96 2.75
CA VAL A 185 7.08 -15.20 1.41
C VAL A 185 8.19 -15.37 0.39
N PHE A 186 7.85 -15.95 -0.76
CA PHE A 186 8.75 -16.08 -1.89
C PHE A 186 8.15 -15.37 -3.11
N ILE A 187 9.00 -14.64 -3.83
CA ILE A 187 8.63 -13.99 -5.08
C ILE A 187 9.33 -14.69 -6.23
N TYR A 188 8.54 -15.34 -7.09
CA TYR A 188 9.03 -16.09 -8.24
C TYR A 188 8.93 -15.25 -9.50
N HIS A 189 10.05 -15.17 -10.23
CA HIS A 189 10.08 -14.56 -11.55
C HIS A 189 9.87 -15.61 -12.63
N THR A 190 8.93 -15.37 -13.53
CA THR A 190 8.74 -16.18 -14.74
C THR A 190 9.03 -15.30 -15.95
N ASP A 191 10.05 -15.66 -16.72
CA ASP A 191 10.29 -15.09 -18.04
C ASP A 191 9.23 -15.67 -19.00
N GLU A 192 7.99 -15.15 -18.92
CA GLU A 192 6.99 -15.44 -19.94
C GLU A 192 7.38 -14.69 -21.23
N ILE A 193 8.39 -15.18 -21.97
CA ILE A 193 8.45 -14.95 -23.41
C ILE A 193 7.45 -15.92 -24.03
N LYS A 194 6.17 -15.53 -24.01
CA LYS A 194 5.15 -16.21 -24.82
C LYS A 194 5.40 -15.82 -26.28
N TYR A 195 6.03 -16.73 -27.03
CA TYR A 195 6.05 -16.70 -28.50
C TYR A 195 4.65 -17.00 -29.05
#